data_AF-A0A2D7VU69-F1
#
_entry.id   AF-A0A2D7VU69-F1
#
_cell.length_a   1.000
_cell.length_b   1.000
_cell.length_c   1.000
_cell.angle_alpha   90.00
_cell.angle_beta   90.00
_cell.angle_gamma   90.00
#
_symmetry.space_group_name_H-M   'P 1'
#
loop_
_entity.id
_entity.type
_entity.pdbx_description
1 polymer ?
#
loop_
_entity_poly.entity_id
_entity_poly.type
_entity_poly.pdbx_seq_one_letter_code
_entity_poly.pdbx_strand_id
1 'polypeptide(L)' 'MWNTFVGKRIKGFKYAAKGAYMLLRYEASIQVQFVISLIMIGAGFYFEISATEWLVQMLAIGLVLSIEGLNTAAEEIA' A
#
# COMPACT_ATOMS: atom_id res chain seq x y z
N MET A 1 -17.44 21.82 -9.28
CA MET A 1 -16.57 21.29 -8.19
C MET A 1 -15.33 20.55 -8.68
N TRP A 2 -15.36 19.75 -9.75
CA TRP A 2 -14.20 18.94 -10.20
C TRP A 2 -13.03 19.72 -10.84
N ASN A 3 -13.26 20.94 -11.31
CA ASN A 3 -12.23 21.78 -11.94
C ASN A 3 -11.45 22.65 -10.94
N THR A 4 -11.77 22.60 -9.64
CA THR A 4 -11.02 23.33 -8.60
C THR A 4 -9.75 22.58 -8.21
N PHE A 5 -8.78 23.28 -7.61
CA PHE A 5 -7.54 22.67 -7.12
C PHE A 5 -7.81 21.48 -6.18
N VAL A 6 -8.71 21.66 -5.21
CA VAL A 6 -9.12 20.61 -4.26
C VAL A 6 -9.83 19.47 -4.97
N GLY A 7 -10.76 19.77 -5.90
CA GLY A 7 -11.48 18.76 -6.68
C GLY A 7 -10.55 17.84 -7.49
N LYS A 8 -9.47 18.40 -8.05
CA LYS A 8 -8.44 17.61 -8.76
C LYS A 8 -7.64 16.70 -7.83
N ARG A 9 -7.34 17.11 -6.60
CA ARG A 9 -6.62 16.26 -5.62
C ARG A 9 -7.48 15.09 -5.15
N ILE A 10 -8.74 15.34 -4.81
CA ILE A 10 -9.70 14.29 -4.41
C ILE A 10 -9.86 13.27 -5.54
N LYS A 11 -9.94 13.75 -6.79
CA LYS A 11 -10.00 12.88 -7.96
C LYS A 11 -8.73 12.01 -8.11
N GLY A 12 -7.55 12.56 -7.82
CA GLY A 12 -6.28 11.81 -7.76
C GLY A 12 -6.31 10.67 -6.74
N PHE A 13 -6.76 10.96 -5.51
CA PHE A 13 -6.93 9.92 -4.47
C PHE A 13 -7.86 8.79 -4.92
N LYS A 14 -8.97 9.13 -5.60
CA LYS A 14 -9.87 8.12 -6.15
C LYS A 14 -9.16 7.19 -7.14
N TYR A 15 -8.28 7.70 -7.98
CA TYR A 15 -7.50 6.88 -8.92
C TYR A 15 -6.47 6.02 -8.21
N ALA A 16 -5.73 6.59 -7.25
CA ALA A 16 -4.76 5.83 -6.45
C ALA A 16 -5.42 4.69 -5.67
N ALA A 17 -6.57 4.96 -5.02
CA ALA A 17 -7.33 3.93 -4.31
C ALA A 17 -7.86 2.84 -5.25
N LYS A 18 -8.32 3.21 -6.45
CA LYS A 18 -8.72 2.23 -7.47
C LYS A 18 -7.54 1.36 -7.89
N GLY A 19 -6.38 1.95 -8.13
CA GLY A 19 -5.15 1.22 -8.48
C GLY A 19 -4.73 0.25 -7.38
N ALA A 20 -4.68 0.71 -6.12
CA ALA A 20 -4.38 -0.14 -4.97
C ALA A 20 -5.37 -1.32 -4.85
N TYR A 21 -6.66 -1.08 -5.06
CA TYR A 21 -7.66 -2.15 -5.07
C TYR A 21 -7.45 -3.16 -6.20
N MET A 22 -7.09 -2.70 -7.41
CA MET A 22 -6.80 -3.58 -8.54
C MET A 22 -5.57 -4.46 -8.25
N LEU A 23 -4.47 -3.86 -7.77
CA LEU A 23 -3.28 -4.61 -7.36
C LEU A 23 -3.61 -5.68 -6.32
N LEU A 24 -4.33 -5.30 -5.26
CA LEU A 24 -4.72 -6.25 -4.22
C LEU A 24 -5.63 -7.38 -4.75
N ARG A 25 -6.45 -7.11 -5.78
CA ARG A 25 -7.39 -8.08 -6.33
C ARG A 25 -6.76 -9.04 -7.33
N TYR A 26 -5.79 -8.59 -8.12
CA TYR A 26 -5.29 -9.33 -9.27
C TYR A 26 -3.83 -9.77 -9.15
N GLU A 27 -3.00 -9.08 -8.36
CA GLU A 27 -1.58 -9.40 -8.24
C GLU A 27 -1.30 -10.35 -7.08
N ALA A 28 -0.81 -11.54 -7.43
CA ALA A 28 -0.50 -12.58 -6.45
C ALA A 28 0.63 -12.14 -5.49
N SER A 29 1.65 -11.44 -5.99
CA SER A 29 2.75 -10.94 -5.15
C SER A 29 2.27 -9.93 -4.11
N ILE A 30 1.45 -8.96 -4.53
CA ILE A 30 0.82 -7.97 -3.63
C ILE A 30 -0.09 -8.66 -2.62
N GLN A 31 -0.87 -9.66 -3.02
CA GLN A 31 -1.74 -10.42 -2.09
C GLN A 31 -0.93 -11.10 -1.00
N VAL A 32 0.15 -11.78 -1.37
CA VAL A 32 1.04 -12.45 -0.40
C VAL A 32 1.69 -11.43 0.52
N GLN A 33 2.25 -10.35 -0.01
CA GLN A 33 2.86 -9.30 0.80
C GLN A 33 1.85 -8.60 1.72
N PHE A 34 0.62 -8.40 1.28
CA PHE A 34 -0.45 -7.83 2.10
C PHE A 34 -0.80 -8.76 3.28
N VAL A 35 -0.94 -10.06 3.05
CA VAL A 35 -1.18 -11.05 4.12
C VAL A 35 0.01 -11.07 5.10
N ILE A 36 1.25 -11.10 4.60
CA ILE A 36 2.45 -11.02 5.45
C ILE A 36 2.42 -9.73 6.28
N SER A 37 2.04 -8.60 5.69
CA SER A 37 1.95 -7.32 6.38
C SER A 37 0.94 -7.36 7.54
N LEU A 38 -0.23 -7.99 7.34
CA LEU A 38 -1.20 -8.20 8.42
C LEU A 38 -0.67 -9.10 9.54
N ILE A 39 0.05 -10.17 9.19
CA ILE A 39 0.70 -11.05 10.17
C ILE A 39 1.74 -10.25 10.98
N MET A 40 2.57 -9.44 10.32
CA MET A 40 3.57 -8.61 10.99
C MET A 40 2.93 -7.56 11.90
N ILE A 41 1.83 -6.95 11.48
CA ILE A 41 1.05 -6.05 12.36
C ILE A 41 0.55 -6.82 13.59
N GLY A 42 -0.03 -8.01 13.41
CA GLY A 42 -0.44 -8.86 14.53
C GLY A 42 0.73 -9.22 15.47
N ALA A 43 1.88 -9.56 14.90
CA ALA A 43 3.10 -9.84 15.66
C ALA A 43 3.59 -8.62 16.45
N GLY A 44 3.52 -7.42 15.87
CA GLY A 44 3.90 -6.17 16.55
C GLY A 44 3.09 -5.93 17.83
N PHE A 45 1.79 -6.27 17.80
CA PHE A 45 0.96 -6.24 19.01
C PHE A 45 1.34 -7.34 20.01
N TYR A 46 1.59 -8.57 19.55
CA TYR A 46 1.97 -9.69 20.40
C TYR A 46 3.31 -9.49 21.13
N PHE A 47 4.28 -8.87 20.45
CA PHE A 47 5.61 -8.59 21.00
C PHE A 47 5.69 -7.24 21.72
N GLU A 48 4.58 -6.50 21.80
CA GLU A 48 4.50 -5.19 22.46
C GLU A 48 5.61 -4.21 22.00
N ILE A 49 5.84 -4.16 20.68
CA ILE A 49 6.94 -3.34 20.12
C ILE A 49 6.71 -1.85 20.39
N SER A 50 7.80 -1.12 20.59
CA SER A 50 7.80 0.30 20.90
C SER A 50 7.28 1.16 19.74
N ALA A 51 6.92 2.41 20.03
CA ALA A 51 6.45 3.36 19.01
C ALA A 51 7.45 3.57 17.86
N THR A 52 8.75 3.52 18.14
CA THR A 52 9.80 3.63 17.12
C THR A 52 9.85 2.40 16.23
N GLU A 53 9.71 1.20 16.81
CA GLU A 53 9.65 -0.05 16.05
C GLU A 53 8.39 -0.12 15.18
N TRP A 54 7.24 0.35 15.69
CA TRP A 54 6.02 0.52 14.88
C TRP A 54 6.22 1.45 13.70
N LEU A 55 6.88 2.60 13.92
CA LEU A 55 7.17 3.54 12.85
C LEU A 55 8.02 2.89 11.75
N VAL A 56 9.09 2.19 12.13
CA VAL A 56 9.97 1.49 11.19
C VAL A 56 9.23 0.34 10.48
N GLN A 57 8.44 -0.44 11.20
CA GLN A 57 7.68 -1.55 10.65
C GLN A 57 6.63 -1.07 9.63
N MET A 58 5.85 -0.04 9.97
CA MET A 58 4.84 0.52 9.07
C MET A 58 5.49 1.16 7.83
N LEU A 59 6.65 1.80 8.00
CA LEU A 59 7.42 2.33 6.87
C LEU A 59 7.92 1.20 5.96
N ALA A 60 8.44 0.11 6.52
CA ALA A 60 8.91 -1.03 5.76
C ALA A 60 7.78 -1.71 4.98
N ILE A 61 6.63 -1.94 5.61
CA ILE A 61 5.41 -2.47 4.96
C ILE A 61 4.99 -1.56 3.81
N GLY A 62 4.90 -0.26 4.06
CA GLY A 62 4.51 0.72 3.03
C GLY A 62 5.48 0.75 1.86
N LEU A 63 6.79 0.68 2.12
CA LEU A 63 7.82 0.68 1.09
C LEU A 63 7.75 -0.57 0.21
N VAL A 64 7.65 -1.75 0.82
CA VAL A 64 7.59 -3.03 0.10
C VAL A 64 6.37 -3.08 -0.82
N LEU A 65 5.17 -2.78 -0.29
CA LEU A 65 3.94 -2.76 -1.08
C LEU A 65 3.97 -1.71 -2.19
N SER A 66 4.58 -0.54 -1.94
CA SER A 66 4.69 0.52 -2.95
C SER A 66 5.64 0.14 -4.08
N ILE A 67 6.81 -0.44 -3.77
CA ILE A 67 7.78 -0.87 -4.78
C ILE A 67 7.19 -2.01 -5.62
N GLU A 68 6.58 -3.00 -4.98
CA GLU A 68 5.92 -4.09 -5.69
C GLU A 68 4.80 -3.56 -6.60
N GLY A 69 3.98 -2.64 -6.10
CA GLY A 69 2.90 -2.05 -6.90
C GLY A 69 3.40 -1.22 -8.08
N LEU A 70 4.57 -0.57 -7.93
CA LEU A 70 5.25 0.13 -9.02
C LEU A 70 5.83 -0.84 -10.05
N ASN A 71 6.40 -1.96 -9.60
CA ASN A 71 6.94 -3.00 -10.48
C ASN A 71 5.83 -3.59 -11.35
N THR A 72 4.72 -4.04 -10.76
CA THR A 72 3.58 -4.54 -11.54
C THR A 72 3.05 -3.47 -12.52
N ALA A 73 2.90 -2.22 -12.07
CA ALA A 73 2.44 -1.16 -12.94
C ALA A 73 3.38 -0.92 -14.14
N ALA A 74 4.69 -1.10 -13.95
CA ALA A 74 5.67 -1.01 -15.03
C ALA A 74 5.60 -2.22 -15.97
N GLU A 75 5.44 -3.44 -15.45
CA GLU A 75 5.28 -4.67 -16.23
C GLU A 75 4.04 -4.63 -17.12
N GLU A 76 2.91 -4.09 -16.63
CA GLU A 76 1.67 -3.95 -17.39
C GLU A 76 1.73 -2.87 -18.50
N ILE A 77 2.71 -1.96 -18.43
CA ILE A 77 2.91 -0.91 -19.45
C ILE A 77 3.93 -1.34 -20.52
N ALA A 78 4.84 -2.25 -20.19
CA ALA A 78 5.91 -2.73 -21.07
C ALA A 78 5.41 -3.73 -22.13
#